data_AF-A0A915MH31-F1
#
_entry.id   AF-A0A915MH31-F1
#
_cell.length_a   1.000
_cell.length_b   1.000
_cell.length_c   1.000
_cell.angle_alpha   90.00
_cell.angle_beta   90.00
_cell.angle_gamma   90.00
#
_symmetry.space_group_name_H-M   'P 1'
#
loop_
_entity.id
_entity.type
_entity.pdbx_description
1 polymer ?
#
loop_
_entity_poly.entity_id
_entity_poly.type
_entity_poly.pdbx_seq_one_letter_code
_entity_poly.pdbx_strand_id
1 'polypeptide(L)'
;TTRDPLFVFSPENARWRYERAVLTQHWPLDEQHFWPGKSYDYNGYVDVIAAGRRRKSNFDPEGLARPNILLSGYLNELERINEYIIHNLTVPLQLPNNNQTLQISFTDLCMTYAWKCYENEHITMLQPKGHWTGREGFLKAEIVKITYPIGWRGTEPLYFGALVGGVHLTDSEGHFNYASAIRLTYNVRDGNLIGQVSERWRKKLAEYLTDKKEPASDLLEFGLYHNMSLPEGLQDVADTLMPKFGGCIFVLFLFCMGCSIVLL
;
A
#
# COMPACT_ATOMS: atom_id res chain seq x y z
N THR A 1 -12.12 16.33 12.56
CA THR A 1 -11.88 17.53 13.40
C THR A 1 -10.83 17.32 14.48
N THR A 2 -10.51 16.11 14.94
CA THR A 2 -9.24 15.82 15.66
C THR A 2 -8.52 14.56 15.18
N ARG A 3 -9.21 13.71 14.41
CA ARG A 3 -8.64 12.51 13.75
C ARG A 3 -7.90 12.79 12.45
N ASP A 4 -8.05 13.99 11.89
CA ASP A 4 -7.36 14.38 10.66
C ASP A 4 -5.94 14.87 11.01
N PRO A 5 -4.88 14.17 10.58
CA PRO A 5 -3.51 14.59 10.86
C PRO A 5 -3.22 15.99 10.29
N LEU A 6 -3.83 16.35 9.17
CA LEU A 6 -3.64 17.68 8.57
C LEU A 6 -4.15 18.78 9.49
N PHE A 7 -5.26 18.52 10.18
CA PHE A 7 -5.80 19.42 11.17
C PHE A 7 -4.90 19.54 12.41
N VAL A 8 -4.37 18.41 12.90
CA VAL A 8 -3.58 18.35 14.15
C VAL A 8 -2.15 18.88 13.97
N PHE A 9 -1.50 18.59 12.85
CA PHE A 9 -0.08 18.90 12.63
C PHE A 9 0.18 20.22 11.90
N SER A 10 -0.86 21.00 11.59
CA SER A 10 -0.69 22.30 10.94
C SER A 10 -1.66 23.35 11.46
N PRO A 11 -1.24 24.62 11.55
CA PRO A 11 -2.14 25.70 11.93
C PRO A 11 -3.18 25.94 10.84
N GLU A 12 -4.36 26.44 11.24
CA GLU A 12 -5.48 26.68 10.31
C GLU A 12 -5.15 27.69 9.20
N ASN A 13 -4.29 28.67 9.50
CA ASN A 13 -3.84 29.71 8.59
C ASN A 13 -2.50 29.38 7.87
N ALA A 14 -2.10 28.11 7.82
CA ALA A 14 -0.89 27.72 7.14
C ALA A 14 -0.96 28.04 5.63
N ARG A 15 0.13 28.58 5.05
CA ARG A 15 0.19 28.94 3.62
C ARG A 15 -0.14 27.78 2.69
N TRP A 16 0.34 26.58 3.02
CA TRP A 16 0.08 25.39 2.22
C TRP A 16 -1.40 25.02 2.15
N ARG A 17 -2.22 25.37 3.16
CA ARG A 17 -3.68 25.10 3.14
C ARG A 17 -4.38 25.97 2.11
N TYR A 18 -3.95 27.24 1.97
CA TYR A 18 -4.42 28.11 0.90
C TYR A 18 -4.01 27.57 -0.47
N GLU A 19 -2.74 27.20 -0.65
CA GLU A 19 -2.24 26.62 -1.90
C GLU A 19 -3.00 25.34 -2.27
N ARG A 20 -3.23 24.46 -1.31
CA ARG A 20 -4.02 23.25 -1.52
C ARG A 20 -5.44 23.58 -1.94
N ALA A 21 -6.12 24.52 -1.28
CA ALA A 21 -7.48 24.90 -1.65
C ALA A 21 -7.55 25.45 -3.09
N VAL A 22 -6.55 26.23 -3.50
CA VAL A 22 -6.42 26.70 -4.90
C VAL A 22 -6.21 25.52 -5.85
N LEU A 23 -5.35 24.56 -5.49
CA LEU A 23 -5.14 23.36 -6.30
C LEU A 23 -6.41 22.52 -6.43
N THR A 24 -7.15 22.28 -5.33
CA THR A 24 -8.43 21.57 -5.32
C THR A 24 -9.46 22.23 -6.23
N GLN A 25 -9.50 23.55 -6.23
CA GLN A 25 -10.45 24.32 -7.02
C GLN A 25 -10.15 24.28 -8.52
N HIS A 26 -8.86 24.36 -8.90
CA HIS A 26 -8.46 24.47 -10.31
C HIS A 26 -8.10 23.12 -10.96
N TRP A 27 -7.70 22.13 -10.17
CA TRP A 27 -7.40 20.76 -10.60
C TRP A 27 -8.14 19.76 -9.72
N PRO A 28 -9.48 19.75 -9.78
CA PRO A 28 -10.27 18.80 -9.02
C PRO A 28 -9.94 17.37 -9.47
N LEU A 29 -10.07 16.43 -8.53
CA LEU A 29 -9.93 15.01 -8.83
C LEU A 29 -11.02 14.57 -9.80
N ASP A 30 -10.62 14.06 -10.96
CA ASP A 30 -11.49 13.38 -11.91
C ASP A 30 -11.26 11.86 -11.78
N GLU A 31 -12.29 11.13 -11.37
CA GLU A 31 -12.24 9.67 -11.19
C GLU A 31 -12.12 8.90 -12.52
N GLN A 32 -12.51 9.51 -13.64
CA GLN A 32 -12.51 8.93 -14.99
C GLN A 32 -11.31 9.35 -15.85
N HIS A 33 -10.67 10.46 -15.49
CA HIS A 33 -9.42 10.95 -16.09
C HIS A 33 -8.30 11.02 -15.05
N PHE A 34 -8.26 10.05 -14.15
CA PHE A 34 -7.24 9.99 -13.12
C PHE A 34 -5.86 9.79 -13.75
N TRP A 35 -4.82 10.35 -13.14
CA TRP A 35 -3.44 9.99 -13.45
C TRP A 35 -2.63 9.94 -12.16
N PRO A 36 -2.00 8.79 -11.83
CA PRO A 36 -1.18 8.66 -10.62
C PRO A 36 -0.11 9.75 -10.54
N GLY A 37 -0.03 10.44 -9.40
CA GLY A 37 0.97 11.48 -9.16
C GLY A 37 0.65 12.87 -9.75
N LYS A 38 -0.48 13.05 -10.45
CA LYS A 38 -0.97 14.37 -10.89
C LYS A 38 -2.14 14.91 -10.06
N SER A 39 -2.69 14.08 -9.17
CA SER A 39 -3.85 14.44 -8.35
C SER A 39 -3.42 14.83 -6.94
N TYR A 40 -3.70 16.07 -6.54
CA TYR A 40 -3.25 16.63 -5.25
C TYR A 40 -4.21 16.35 -4.07
N ASP A 41 -5.49 16.11 -4.36
CA ASP A 41 -6.51 15.82 -3.35
C ASP A 41 -6.92 14.35 -3.29
N TYR A 42 -6.10 13.50 -3.88
CA TYR A 42 -6.37 12.08 -3.93
C TYR A 42 -5.93 11.38 -2.64
N ASN A 43 -6.91 10.83 -1.91
CA ASN A 43 -6.65 10.10 -0.67
C ASN A 43 -6.95 8.59 -0.80
N GLY A 44 -7.63 8.13 -1.84
CA GLY A 44 -8.15 6.75 -1.90
C GLY A 44 -7.15 5.66 -2.29
N TYR A 45 -5.92 5.62 -1.77
CA TYR A 45 -4.91 4.64 -2.21
C TYR A 45 -4.48 3.64 -1.14
N VAL A 46 -3.96 2.50 -1.61
CA VAL A 46 -3.18 1.54 -0.81
C VAL A 46 -1.90 1.19 -1.56
N ASP A 47 -0.77 1.46 -0.93
CA ASP A 47 0.53 0.99 -1.37
C ASP A 47 0.90 -0.29 -0.63
N VAL A 48 1.26 -1.31 -1.40
CA VAL A 48 1.75 -2.60 -0.90
C VAL A 48 3.19 -2.78 -1.35
N ILE A 49 4.11 -2.89 -0.41
CA ILE A 49 5.50 -3.24 -0.68
C ILE A 49 5.62 -4.75 -0.52
N ALA A 50 5.70 -5.46 -1.64
CA ALA A 50 5.99 -6.88 -1.67
C ALA A 50 7.50 -7.10 -1.67
N ALA A 51 7.98 -7.92 -0.76
CA ALA A 51 9.39 -8.29 -0.66
C ALA A 51 9.51 -9.80 -0.50
N GLY A 52 10.62 -10.37 -0.94
CA GLY A 52 10.91 -11.76 -0.65
C GLY A 52 11.06 -11.97 0.87
N ARG A 53 10.40 -13.00 1.41
CA ARG A 53 10.44 -13.33 2.84
C ARG A 53 11.86 -13.69 3.26
N ARG A 54 12.34 -13.06 4.32
CA ARG A 54 13.63 -13.37 4.92
C ARG A 54 13.59 -14.80 5.49
N ARG A 55 14.59 -15.60 5.15
CA ARG A 55 14.77 -16.95 5.68
C ARG A 55 16.22 -17.14 6.06
N LYS A 56 16.45 -17.76 7.21
CA LYS A 56 17.79 -18.22 7.58
C LYS A 56 18.22 -19.27 6.57
N SER A 57 19.45 -19.15 6.09
CA SER A 57 20.06 -20.14 5.21
C SER A 57 21.49 -20.40 5.67
N ASN A 58 22.12 -21.45 5.15
CA ASN A 58 23.53 -21.73 5.45
C ASN A 58 24.47 -20.58 5.03
N PHE A 59 24.04 -19.76 4.06
CA PHE A 59 24.78 -18.61 3.56
C PHE A 59 24.39 -17.28 4.24
N ASP A 60 23.26 -17.26 4.95
CA ASP A 60 22.76 -16.12 5.72
C ASP A 60 22.16 -16.64 7.05
N PRO A 61 23.02 -16.93 8.04
CA PRO A 61 22.59 -17.53 9.30
C PRO A 61 21.75 -16.57 10.16
N GLU A 62 21.91 -15.27 9.95
CA GLU A 62 21.13 -14.22 10.62
C GLU A 62 19.80 -13.95 9.90
N GLY A 63 19.69 -14.34 8.63
CA GLY A 63 18.48 -14.14 7.80
C GLY A 63 18.24 -12.67 7.50
N LEU A 64 19.29 -11.87 7.38
CA LEU A 64 19.21 -10.41 7.17
C LEU A 64 18.93 -10.06 5.70
N ALA A 65 19.49 -10.83 4.77
CA ALA A 65 19.40 -10.58 3.34
C ALA A 65 18.01 -10.94 2.80
N ARG A 66 17.50 -10.06 1.93
CA ARG A 66 16.28 -10.36 1.17
C ARG A 66 16.66 -11.11 -0.11
N PRO A 67 15.90 -12.16 -0.49
CA PRO A 67 16.11 -12.83 -1.75
C PRO A 67 15.72 -11.90 -2.91
N ASN A 68 16.24 -12.21 -4.10
CA ASN A 68 15.95 -11.44 -5.30
C ASN A 68 14.48 -11.65 -5.74
N ILE A 69 13.68 -10.60 -5.69
CA ILE A 69 12.26 -10.66 -6.06
C ILE A 69 12.03 -10.84 -7.57
N LEU A 70 13.04 -10.58 -8.40
CA LEU A 70 12.95 -10.71 -9.86
C LEU A 70 13.01 -12.17 -10.36
N LEU A 71 13.22 -13.14 -9.47
CA LEU A 71 13.17 -14.55 -9.85
C LEU A 71 11.71 -14.97 -10.11
N SER A 72 11.49 -15.79 -11.14
CA SER A 72 10.15 -16.16 -11.61
C SER A 72 9.24 -16.71 -10.52
N GLY A 73 9.77 -17.47 -9.56
CA GLY A 73 8.97 -18.00 -8.44
C GLY A 73 8.34 -16.89 -7.58
N TYR A 74 9.04 -15.78 -7.36
CA TYR A 74 8.50 -14.64 -6.61
C TYR A 74 7.58 -13.78 -7.48
N LEU A 75 7.93 -13.56 -8.76
CA LEU A 75 7.10 -12.77 -9.68
C LEU A 75 5.76 -13.45 -9.98
N ASN A 76 5.75 -14.77 -10.21
CA ASN A 76 4.51 -15.53 -10.46
C ASN A 76 3.61 -15.54 -9.22
N GLU A 77 4.21 -15.65 -8.04
CA GLU A 77 3.48 -15.58 -6.77
C GLU A 77 2.92 -14.16 -6.52
N LEU A 78 3.69 -13.12 -6.86
CA LEU A 78 3.25 -11.73 -6.79
C LEU A 78 2.08 -11.47 -7.76
N GLU A 79 2.18 -11.98 -8.99
CA GLU A 79 1.12 -11.92 -9.99
C GLU A 79 -0.15 -12.62 -9.49
N ARG A 80 -0.05 -13.87 -8.99
CA ARG A 80 -1.18 -14.62 -8.41
C ARG A 80 -1.92 -13.83 -7.33
N ILE A 81 -1.17 -13.15 -6.45
CA ILE A 81 -1.74 -12.36 -5.35
C ILE A 81 -2.36 -11.06 -5.86
N ASN A 82 -1.71 -10.38 -6.81
CA ASN A 82 -2.27 -9.20 -7.46
C ASN A 82 -3.61 -9.52 -8.14
N GLU A 83 -3.67 -10.60 -8.92
CA GLU A 83 -4.91 -11.06 -9.58
C GLU A 83 -6.02 -11.36 -8.56
N TYR A 84 -5.69 -12.03 -7.45
CA TYR A 84 -6.64 -12.27 -6.37
C TYR A 84 -7.16 -10.97 -5.74
N ILE A 85 -6.28 -9.99 -5.49
CA ILE A 85 -6.67 -8.69 -4.93
C ILE A 85 -7.59 -7.92 -5.89
N ILE A 86 -7.29 -7.95 -7.19
CA ILE A 86 -8.06 -7.24 -8.21
C ILE A 86 -9.45 -7.86 -8.38
N HIS A 87 -9.53 -9.18 -8.51
CA HIS A 87 -10.75 -9.85 -8.97
C HIS A 87 -11.55 -10.56 -7.87
N ASN A 88 -10.87 -11.10 -6.84
CA ASN A 88 -11.51 -12.02 -5.88
C ASN A 88 -11.69 -11.39 -4.49
N LEU A 89 -10.92 -10.37 -4.15
CA LEU A 89 -11.06 -9.66 -2.88
C LEU A 89 -12.27 -8.72 -2.94
N THR A 90 -13.41 -9.19 -2.45
CA THR A 90 -14.67 -8.42 -2.47
C THR A 90 -15.12 -7.93 -1.09
N VAL A 91 -15.89 -6.85 -1.05
CA VAL A 91 -16.61 -6.39 0.15
C VAL A 91 -18.11 -6.29 -0.09
N PRO A 92 -18.94 -6.59 0.92
CA PRO A 92 -20.40 -6.50 0.79
C PRO A 92 -20.89 -5.05 0.83
N LEU A 93 -21.68 -4.67 -0.16
CA LEU A 93 -22.44 -3.42 -0.22
C LEU A 93 -23.94 -3.73 -0.09
N GLN A 94 -24.57 -3.16 0.94
CA GLN A 94 -26.02 -3.22 1.06
C GLN A 94 -26.66 -2.08 0.27
N LEU A 95 -27.54 -2.44 -0.66
CA LEU A 95 -28.28 -1.45 -1.43
C LEU A 95 -29.46 -0.91 -0.62
N PRO A 96 -29.71 0.41 -0.62
CA PRO A 96 -30.75 1.04 0.20
C PRO A 96 -32.17 0.47 -0.01
N ASN A 97 -32.44 -0.11 -1.18
CA ASN A 97 -33.81 -0.36 -1.63
C ASN A 97 -34.22 -1.84 -1.70
N ASN A 98 -33.32 -2.83 -1.55
CA ASN A 98 -33.64 -4.22 -1.93
C ASN A 98 -33.21 -5.36 -0.99
N ASN A 99 -32.69 -5.11 0.23
CA ASN A 99 -32.11 -6.16 1.10
C ASN A 99 -31.08 -7.08 0.40
N GLN A 100 -30.59 -6.68 -0.78
CA GLN A 100 -29.62 -7.41 -1.57
C GLN A 100 -28.24 -6.90 -1.22
N THR A 101 -27.32 -7.84 -1.03
CA THR A 101 -25.91 -7.55 -0.79
C THR A 101 -25.14 -7.78 -2.09
N LEU A 102 -24.62 -6.70 -2.66
CA LEU A 102 -23.74 -6.77 -3.83
C LEU A 102 -22.30 -6.95 -3.35
N GLN A 103 -21.54 -7.82 -4.01
CA GLN A 103 -20.12 -7.99 -3.76
C GLN A 103 -19.35 -7.03 -4.67
N ILE A 104 -18.59 -6.12 -4.06
CA ILE A 104 -17.83 -5.09 -4.77
C ILE A 104 -16.35 -5.44 -4.71
N SER A 105 -15.69 -5.48 -5.88
CA SER A 105 -14.27 -5.79 -6.06
C SER A 105 -13.43 -4.53 -6.28
N PHE A 106 -12.11 -4.68 -6.47
CA PHE A 106 -11.25 -3.55 -6.84
C PHE A 106 -11.68 -2.94 -8.18
N THR A 107 -12.03 -3.77 -9.17
CA THR A 107 -12.41 -3.30 -10.52
C THR A 107 -13.61 -2.36 -10.52
N ASP A 108 -14.51 -2.50 -9.54
CA ASP A 108 -15.67 -1.63 -9.34
C ASP A 108 -15.31 -0.30 -8.65
N LEU A 109 -14.23 -0.30 -7.86
CA LEU A 109 -13.81 0.81 -7.01
C LEU A 109 -12.65 1.62 -7.60
N CYS A 110 -11.97 1.10 -8.61
CA CYS A 110 -10.71 1.65 -9.10
C CYS A 110 -10.90 3.07 -9.68
N MET A 111 -9.84 3.87 -9.57
CA MET A 111 -9.69 5.09 -10.37
C MET A 111 -9.34 4.70 -11.81
N THR A 112 -9.91 5.40 -12.77
CA THR A 112 -9.80 5.03 -14.19
C THR A 112 -9.22 6.16 -15.03
N TYR A 113 -8.59 5.78 -16.14
CA TYR A 113 -8.28 6.67 -17.25
C TYR A 113 -8.77 6.01 -18.53
N ALA A 114 -9.59 6.71 -19.31
CA ALA A 114 -10.18 6.17 -20.53
C ALA A 114 -10.84 4.80 -20.30
N TRP A 115 -11.61 4.67 -19.21
CA TRP A 115 -12.34 3.45 -18.80
C TRP A 115 -11.47 2.26 -18.41
N LYS A 116 -10.16 2.46 -18.21
CA LYS A 116 -9.25 1.42 -17.75
C LYS A 116 -8.78 1.71 -16.32
N CYS A 117 -8.82 0.71 -15.45
CA CYS A 117 -8.24 0.80 -14.10
C CYS A 117 -6.73 1.01 -14.17
N TYR A 118 -6.18 1.80 -13.24
CA TYR A 118 -4.75 1.76 -12.98
C TYR A 118 -4.40 0.53 -12.16
N GLU A 119 -3.73 -0.40 -12.81
CA GLU A 119 -3.28 -1.68 -12.25
C GLU A 119 -1.76 -1.77 -12.20
N ASN A 120 -1.24 -2.83 -11.59
CA ASN A 120 0.18 -3.06 -11.37
C ASN A 120 0.85 -3.74 -12.58
N GLU A 121 0.71 -3.14 -13.77
CA GLU A 121 1.20 -3.72 -15.03
C GLU A 121 2.73 -3.87 -15.08
N HIS A 122 3.44 -3.20 -14.17
CA HIS A 122 4.88 -3.36 -14.01
C HIS A 122 5.29 -4.73 -13.48
N ILE A 123 4.39 -5.50 -12.86
CA ILE A 123 4.65 -6.91 -12.50
C ILE A 123 4.99 -7.69 -13.76
N THR A 124 4.12 -7.60 -14.77
CA THR A 124 4.35 -8.27 -16.06
C THR A 124 5.63 -7.73 -16.68
N MET A 125 5.87 -6.40 -16.66
CA MET A 125 7.11 -5.79 -17.20
C MET A 125 8.39 -6.43 -16.68
N LEU A 126 8.42 -6.85 -15.41
CA LEU A 126 9.57 -7.48 -14.76
C LEU A 126 9.70 -8.98 -15.07
N GLN A 127 8.68 -9.62 -15.65
CA GLN A 127 8.72 -11.04 -15.98
C GLN A 127 9.62 -11.36 -17.18
N PRO A 128 10.24 -12.55 -17.20
CA PRO A 128 11.14 -12.96 -18.28
C PRO A 128 10.41 -13.06 -19.63
N LYS A 129 11.15 -12.83 -20.73
CA LYS A 129 10.64 -12.84 -22.12
C LYS A 129 9.78 -14.06 -22.50
N GLY A 130 10.05 -15.21 -21.89
CA GLY A 130 9.30 -16.45 -22.14
C GLY A 130 7.83 -16.37 -21.75
N HIS A 131 7.50 -15.60 -20.70
CA HIS A 131 6.12 -15.41 -20.22
C HIS A 131 5.30 -14.62 -21.25
N TRP A 132 5.82 -13.49 -21.73
CA TRP A 132 5.20 -12.65 -22.77
C TRP A 132 4.90 -13.35 -24.10
N THR A 133 5.70 -14.36 -24.44
CA THR A 133 5.63 -15.03 -25.75
C THR A 133 4.82 -16.32 -25.71
N GLY A 134 4.27 -16.69 -24.55
CA GLY A 134 3.55 -17.96 -24.36
C GLY A 134 4.43 -19.19 -24.62
N ARG A 135 5.75 -19.03 -24.57
CA ARG A 135 6.77 -20.07 -24.84
C ARG A 135 7.56 -20.33 -23.57
N GLU A 136 6.84 -20.63 -22.50
CA GLU A 136 7.40 -21.14 -21.25
C GLU A 136 8.08 -22.50 -21.54
N GLY A 137 9.38 -22.48 -21.86
CA GLY A 137 10.17 -23.70 -22.02
C GLY A 137 11.29 -23.68 -23.05
N PHE A 138 11.28 -22.78 -24.05
CA PHE A 138 12.26 -22.84 -25.16
C PHE A 138 13.40 -21.84 -25.08
N LEU A 139 13.26 -20.76 -24.32
CA LEU A 139 14.31 -19.78 -24.11
C LEU A 139 14.70 -19.81 -22.65
N LYS A 140 16.01 -20.03 -22.36
CA LYS A 140 16.58 -19.76 -21.04
C LYS A 140 15.99 -18.45 -20.53
N ALA A 141 15.60 -18.40 -19.26
CA ALA A 141 15.04 -17.23 -18.60
C ALA A 141 16.02 -16.03 -18.71
N GLU A 142 16.01 -15.37 -19.86
CA GLU A 142 16.69 -14.11 -20.05
C GLU A 142 15.87 -13.10 -19.26
N ILE A 143 16.46 -12.66 -18.15
CA ILE A 143 16.01 -11.49 -17.42
C ILE A 143 15.87 -10.36 -18.45
N VAL A 144 14.68 -9.77 -18.53
CA VAL A 144 14.44 -8.65 -19.43
C VAL A 144 15.44 -7.55 -19.06
N LYS A 145 16.21 -7.08 -20.04
CA LYS A 145 17.13 -5.95 -19.85
C LYS A 145 16.29 -4.69 -19.68
N ILE A 146 15.93 -4.39 -18.44
CA ILE A 146 15.20 -3.19 -18.06
C ILE A 146 16.23 -2.20 -17.53
N THR A 147 16.17 -0.97 -18.04
CA THR A 147 17.03 0.11 -17.61
C THR A 147 16.39 0.84 -16.42
N TYR A 148 17.17 1.07 -15.37
CA TYR A 148 16.79 1.84 -14.19
C TYR A 148 17.28 3.30 -14.35
N PRO A 149 16.52 4.32 -13.92
CA PRO A 149 15.23 4.22 -13.23
C PRO A 149 14.01 4.31 -14.15
N ILE A 150 14.18 4.49 -15.46
CA ILE A 150 13.08 4.64 -16.41
C ILE A 150 13.05 3.43 -17.36
N GLY A 151 11.97 2.68 -17.32
CA GLY A 151 11.65 1.71 -18.35
C GLY A 151 10.57 2.22 -19.29
N TRP A 152 10.41 1.53 -20.41
CA TRP A 152 9.44 1.89 -21.44
C TRP A 152 8.44 0.77 -21.65
N ARG A 153 7.16 1.14 -21.63
CA ARG A 153 6.06 0.28 -22.07
C ARG A 153 5.50 0.89 -23.35
N GLY A 154 5.89 0.35 -24.49
CA GLY A 154 5.55 0.97 -25.77
C GLY A 154 6.06 2.41 -25.81
N THR A 155 5.16 3.38 -25.83
CA THR A 155 5.48 4.82 -25.83
C THR A 155 5.43 5.47 -24.44
N GLU A 156 4.99 4.76 -23.41
CA GLU A 156 4.81 5.32 -22.07
C GLU A 156 6.02 5.02 -21.18
N PRO A 157 6.68 6.04 -20.62
CA PRO A 157 7.76 5.83 -19.67
C PRO A 157 7.19 5.46 -18.30
N LEU A 158 7.82 4.47 -17.67
CA LEU A 158 7.51 4.02 -16.33
C LEU A 158 8.72 4.25 -15.42
N TYR A 159 8.51 4.94 -14.30
CA TYR A 159 9.58 5.26 -13.35
C TYR A 159 9.74 4.14 -12.30
N PHE A 160 10.61 3.18 -12.59
CA PHE A 160 10.98 2.09 -11.69
C PHE A 160 11.62 2.57 -10.38
N GLY A 161 12.15 3.80 -10.32
CA GLY A 161 12.63 4.38 -9.07
C GLY A 161 11.55 4.52 -7.98
N ALA A 162 10.27 4.58 -8.36
CA ALA A 162 9.15 4.58 -7.41
C ALA A 162 8.52 3.19 -7.19
N LEU A 163 8.82 2.22 -8.06
CA LEU A 163 8.15 0.92 -8.10
C LEU A 163 9.01 -0.24 -7.61
N VAL A 164 10.35 -0.10 -7.66
CA VAL A 164 11.29 -1.16 -7.32
C VAL A 164 12.30 -0.63 -6.32
N GLY A 165 12.51 -1.38 -5.23
CA GLY A 165 13.40 -1.04 -4.13
C GLY A 165 14.62 -1.95 -4.04
N GLY A 166 15.72 -1.40 -3.50
CA GLY A 166 16.97 -2.14 -3.26
C GLY A 166 17.57 -2.75 -4.53
N VAL A 167 17.61 -1.95 -5.59
CA VAL A 167 18.11 -2.36 -6.91
C VAL A 167 19.63 -2.44 -6.90
N HIS A 168 20.18 -3.48 -7.53
CA HIS A 168 21.61 -3.58 -7.83
C HIS A 168 21.83 -3.46 -9.34
N LEU A 169 22.59 -2.44 -9.74
CA LEU A 169 22.93 -2.19 -11.14
C LEU A 169 24.09 -3.08 -11.57
N THR A 170 23.96 -3.67 -12.75
CA THR A 170 25.01 -4.55 -13.32
C THR A 170 26.03 -3.79 -14.15
N ASP A 171 25.68 -2.61 -14.63
CA ASP A 171 26.51 -1.79 -15.52
C ASP A 171 26.24 -0.29 -15.36
N SER A 172 27.04 0.52 -16.05
CA SER A 172 26.88 1.98 -16.14
C SER A 172 25.71 2.42 -17.02
N GLU A 173 25.14 1.51 -17.82
CA GLU A 173 23.98 1.79 -18.67
C GLU A 173 22.68 1.77 -17.86
N GLY A 174 22.71 1.25 -16.64
CA GLY A 174 21.60 1.24 -15.69
C GLY A 174 20.78 -0.04 -15.73
N HIS A 175 21.28 -1.13 -16.33
CA HIS A 175 20.59 -2.41 -16.24
C HIS A 175 20.65 -2.98 -14.82
N PHE A 176 19.61 -3.69 -14.41
CA PHE A 176 19.57 -4.37 -13.11
C PHE A 176 19.07 -5.79 -13.23
N ASN A 177 19.63 -6.66 -12.39
CA ASN A 177 19.25 -8.08 -12.31
C ASN A 177 18.83 -8.49 -10.89
N TYR A 178 18.83 -7.56 -9.94
CA TYR A 178 18.44 -7.79 -8.56
C TYR A 178 17.61 -6.62 -8.05
N ALA A 179 16.54 -6.96 -7.33
CA ALA A 179 15.75 -6.05 -6.53
C ALA A 179 15.29 -6.74 -5.25
N SER A 180 15.13 -5.97 -4.17
CA SER A 180 14.72 -6.51 -2.87
C SER A 180 13.20 -6.43 -2.65
N ALA A 181 12.53 -5.48 -3.30
CA ALA A 181 11.10 -5.26 -3.15
C ALA A 181 10.47 -4.62 -4.39
N ILE A 182 9.17 -4.87 -4.58
CA ILE A 182 8.32 -4.25 -5.60
C ILE A 182 7.14 -3.60 -4.88
N ARG A 183 6.82 -2.35 -5.24
CA ARG A 183 5.64 -1.63 -4.79
C ARG A 183 4.49 -1.90 -5.74
N LEU A 184 3.33 -2.23 -5.20
CA LEU A 184 2.04 -2.27 -5.86
C LEU A 184 1.21 -1.09 -5.34
N THR A 185 0.41 -0.48 -6.19
CA THR A 185 -0.46 0.64 -5.82
C THR A 185 -1.88 0.37 -6.30
N TYR A 186 -2.82 0.35 -5.36
CA TYR A 186 -4.24 0.18 -5.64
C TYR A 186 -4.93 1.52 -5.42
N ASN A 187 -5.34 2.14 -6.53
CA ASN A 187 -6.01 3.43 -6.50
C ASN A 187 -7.54 3.23 -6.52
N VAL A 188 -8.22 3.43 -5.40
CA VAL A 188 -9.69 3.38 -5.28
C VAL A 188 -10.32 4.78 -5.16
N ARG A 189 -11.61 4.88 -5.47
CA ARG A 189 -12.42 6.11 -5.33
C ARG A 189 -12.67 6.43 -3.87
N ASP A 190 -12.77 7.71 -3.52
CA ASP A 190 -12.94 8.18 -2.13
C ASP A 190 -14.11 9.17 -1.95
N GLY A 191 -15.00 9.29 -2.94
CA GLY A 191 -16.15 10.21 -2.91
C GLY A 191 -17.30 9.76 -1.97
N ASN A 192 -18.19 10.69 -1.60
CA ASN A 192 -19.15 10.54 -0.48
C ASN A 192 -19.95 9.23 -0.39
N LEU A 193 -20.44 8.67 -1.50
CA LEU A 193 -21.25 7.44 -1.47
C LEU A 193 -20.39 6.16 -1.49
N ILE A 194 -19.25 6.19 -2.18
CA ILE A 194 -18.38 5.03 -2.42
C ILE A 194 -17.25 4.95 -1.39
N GLY A 195 -16.87 6.07 -0.76
CA GLY A 195 -15.73 6.18 0.14
C GLY A 195 -15.79 5.22 1.33
N GLN A 196 -16.98 4.99 1.91
CA GLN A 196 -17.15 4.00 2.99
C GLN A 196 -16.95 2.55 2.53
N VAL A 197 -17.29 2.26 1.27
CA VAL A 197 -17.08 0.92 0.68
C VAL A 197 -15.60 0.74 0.36
N SER A 198 -15.00 1.75 -0.26
CA SER A 198 -13.56 1.80 -0.51
C SER A 198 -12.75 1.67 0.77
N GLU A 199 -13.13 2.35 1.85
CA GLU A 199 -12.45 2.22 3.15
C GLU A 199 -12.52 0.78 3.69
N ARG A 200 -13.70 0.15 3.64
CA ARG A 200 -13.87 -1.25 4.05
C ARG A 200 -13.04 -2.20 3.19
N TRP A 201 -12.96 -1.95 1.88
CA TRP A 201 -12.13 -2.75 0.97
C TRP A 201 -10.64 -2.61 1.31
N ARG A 202 -10.16 -1.38 1.56
CA ARG A 202 -8.76 -1.12 1.96
C ARG A 202 -8.41 -1.82 3.27
N LYS A 203 -9.31 -1.80 4.26
CA LYS A 203 -9.16 -2.54 5.53
C LYS A 203 -9.07 -4.04 5.31
N LYS A 204 -9.98 -4.59 4.51
CA LYS A 204 -9.98 -6.02 4.16
C LYS A 204 -8.70 -6.45 3.44
N LEU A 205 -8.17 -5.60 2.55
CA LEU A 205 -6.88 -5.83 1.89
C LEU A 205 -5.73 -5.85 2.90
N ALA A 206 -5.70 -4.90 3.83
CA ALA A 206 -4.69 -4.85 4.87
C ALA A 206 -4.75 -6.09 5.78
N GLU A 207 -5.95 -6.51 6.18
CA GLU A 207 -6.16 -7.74 6.96
C GLU A 207 -5.67 -8.98 6.20
N TYR A 208 -6.07 -9.13 4.93
CA TYR A 208 -5.67 -10.26 4.09
C TYR A 208 -4.15 -10.40 3.95
N LEU A 209 -3.43 -9.28 3.79
CA LEU A 209 -1.98 -9.29 3.58
C LEU A 209 -1.18 -9.32 4.90
N THR A 210 -1.76 -8.96 6.04
CA THR A 210 -1.09 -8.98 7.36
C THR A 210 -1.46 -10.18 8.23
N ASP A 211 -2.35 -11.05 7.76
CA ASP A 211 -2.74 -12.25 8.50
C ASP A 211 -1.52 -13.14 8.77
N LYS A 212 -1.27 -13.38 10.07
CA LYS A 212 -0.18 -14.23 10.55
C LYS A 212 -0.57 -15.71 10.68
N LYS A 213 -1.86 -16.01 10.76
CA LYS A 213 -2.40 -17.38 10.87
C LYS A 213 -2.53 -18.01 9.49
N GLU A 214 -3.08 -17.25 8.54
CA GLU A 214 -3.29 -17.67 7.16
C GLU A 214 -2.61 -16.68 6.20
N PRO A 215 -1.27 -16.72 6.08
CA PRO A 215 -0.54 -15.76 5.26
C PRO A 215 -0.90 -15.91 3.78
N ALA A 216 -1.06 -14.78 3.08
CA ALA A 216 -1.33 -14.76 1.65
C ALA A 216 -0.24 -15.45 0.80
N SER A 217 0.98 -15.55 1.33
CA SER A 217 2.13 -16.22 0.70
C SER A 217 3.15 -16.75 1.71
N ASP A 218 3.68 -17.94 1.43
CA ASP A 218 4.85 -18.48 2.12
C ASP A 218 6.18 -17.90 1.61
N LEU A 219 6.20 -17.36 0.39
CA LEU A 219 7.39 -16.83 -0.27
C LEU A 219 7.55 -15.33 -0.06
N LEU A 220 6.45 -14.58 -0.07
CA LEU A 220 6.45 -13.12 0.03
C LEU A 220 6.14 -12.66 1.46
N GLU A 221 6.60 -11.44 1.74
CA GLU A 221 6.28 -10.64 2.91
C GLU A 221 5.77 -9.29 2.41
N PHE A 222 4.73 -8.76 3.04
CA PHE A 222 4.06 -7.53 2.62
C PHE A 222 4.19 -6.45 3.69
N GLY A 223 4.68 -5.28 3.28
CA GLY A 223 4.50 -4.03 4.01
C GLY A 223 3.35 -3.26 3.38
N LEU A 224 2.52 -2.60 4.20
CA LEU A 224 1.37 -1.84 3.72
C LEU A 224 1.44 -0.39 4.19
N TYR A 225 0.99 0.50 3.33
CA TYR A 225 0.74 1.89 3.66
C TYR A 225 -0.54 2.36 2.95
N HIS A 226 -1.49 2.87 3.70
CA HIS A 226 -2.67 3.56 3.15
C HIS A 226 -2.86 4.89 3.86
N ASN A 227 -3.59 5.81 3.24
CA ASN A 227 -3.90 7.14 3.80
C ASN A 227 -4.54 7.11 5.20
N MET A 228 -5.25 6.02 5.53
CA MET A 228 -5.86 5.84 6.85
C MET A 228 -4.93 5.20 7.90
N SER A 229 -3.78 4.64 7.52
CA SER A 229 -2.87 3.97 8.48
C SER A 229 -2.34 4.96 9.52
N LEU A 230 -2.07 6.20 9.12
CA LEU A 230 -1.59 7.25 10.02
C LEU A 230 -2.66 7.69 11.03
N PRO A 231 -3.87 8.13 10.63
CA PRO A 231 -4.90 8.50 11.60
C PRO A 231 -5.35 7.33 12.47
N GLU A 232 -5.40 6.10 11.94
CA GLU A 232 -5.71 4.90 12.74
C GLU A 232 -4.60 4.62 13.76
N GLY A 233 -3.33 4.65 13.35
CA GLY A 233 -2.21 4.48 14.27
C GLY A 233 -2.17 5.55 15.39
N LEU A 234 -2.54 6.79 15.07
CA LEU A 234 -2.65 7.86 16.08
C LEU A 234 -3.80 7.61 17.06
N GLN A 235 -4.95 7.15 16.55
CA GLN A 235 -6.10 6.82 17.38
C GLN A 235 -5.79 5.63 18.30
N ASP A 236 -5.15 4.58 17.80
CA ASP A 236 -4.75 3.41 18.59
C ASP A 236 -3.80 3.78 19.73
N VAL A 237 -2.84 4.68 19.47
CA VAL A 237 -1.96 5.22 20.51
C VAL A 237 -2.74 5.99 21.55
N ALA A 238 -3.69 6.84 21.14
CA ALA A 238 -4.52 7.59 22.08
C ALA A 238 -5.36 6.66 22.97
N ASP A 239 -6.01 5.65 22.37
CA ASP A 239 -6.88 4.70 23.06
C ASP A 239 -6.08 3.78 24.01
N THR A 240 -4.84 3.45 23.68
CA THR A 240 -3.93 2.66 24.53
C THR A 240 -3.38 3.47 25.71
N LEU A 241 -3.14 4.78 25.53
CA LEU A 241 -2.55 5.64 26.56
C LEU A 241 -3.56 6.15 27.58
N MET A 242 -4.80 6.43 27.16
CA MET A 242 -5.86 6.97 28.02
C MET A 242 -6.07 6.19 29.34
N PRO A 243 -6.16 4.84 29.36
CA PRO A 243 -6.30 4.10 30.62
C PRO A 243 -5.02 4.15 31.49
N LYS A 244 -3.83 4.24 30.88
CA LYS A 244 -2.56 4.31 31.62
C LYS A 244 -2.43 5.63 32.40
N PHE A 245 -2.87 6.74 31.80
CA PHE A 245 -2.92 8.03 32.50
C PHE A 245 -3.85 7.98 33.72
N GLY A 246 -5.01 7.34 33.60
CA GLY A 246 -5.91 7.11 34.73
C GLY A 246 -5.24 6.33 35.87
N GLY A 247 -4.48 5.27 35.52
CA GLY A 247 -3.69 4.51 36.49
C GLY A 247 -2.62 5.36 37.19
N CYS A 248 -1.87 6.18 36.46
CA CYS A 248 -0.86 7.07 37.05
C CYS A 248 -1.48 8.08 38.02
N ILE A 249 -2.61 8.69 37.66
CA ILE A 249 -3.34 9.61 38.53
C ILE A 249 -3.79 8.92 39.81
N PHE A 250 -4.34 7.70 39.71
CA PHE A 250 -4.77 6.92 40.86
C PHE A 250 -3.61 6.59 41.83
N VAL A 251 -2.46 6.17 41.31
CA VAL A 251 -1.26 5.90 42.11
C VAL A 251 -0.76 7.18 42.80
N LEU A 252 -0.75 8.31 42.10
CA LEU A 252 -0.42 9.62 42.68
C LEU A 252 -1.35 9.99 43.83
N PHE A 253 -2.66 9.78 43.67
CA PHE A 253 -3.64 10.02 44.73
C PHE A 253 -3.39 9.15 45.97
N LEU A 254 -3.13 7.87 45.79
CA LEU A 254 -2.81 6.96 46.90
C LEU A 254 -1.50 7.36 47.60
N PHE A 255 -0.48 7.74 46.83
CA PHE A 255 0.79 8.21 47.38
C PHE A 255 0.61 9.49 48.21
N CYS A 256 -0.11 10.48 47.67
CA CYS A 256 -0.40 11.73 48.38
C CYS A 256 -1.23 11.50 49.66
N MET A 257 -2.22 10.61 49.63
CA MET A 257 -2.98 10.21 50.82
C MET A 257 -2.08 9.53 51.87
N GLY A 258 -1.21 8.62 51.44
CA GLY A 258 -0.26 7.94 52.32
C GLY A 258 0.70 8.91 53.00
N CYS A 259 1.28 9.85 52.25
CA CYS A 259 2.15 10.89 52.82
C CYS A 259 1.40 11.79 53.81
N SER A 260 0.14 12.12 53.54
CA SER A 260 -0.67 12.96 54.43
C SER A 260 -0.98 12.26 55.75
N ILE A 261 -1.22 10.94 55.74
CA ILE A 261 -1.46 10.16 56.96
C ILE A 261 -0.18 10.01 57.79
N VAL A 262 1.00 9.89 57.17
CA VAL A 262 2.28 9.73 57.88
C VAL A 262 2.76 11.04 58.54
N LEU A 263 2.32 12.20 58.03
CA LEU A 263 2.67 13.52 58.55
C LEU A 263 1.70 14.04 59.65
N LEU A 264 0.63 13.30 59.94
CA LEU A 264 -0.36 13.56 61.00
C LEU A 264 -0.02 12.74 62.25
#